data_AF-A0A292S3B4-F1
#
_entry.id   AF-A0A292S3B4-F1
#
_cell.length_a   1.000
_cell.length_b   1.000
_cell.length_c   1.000
_cell.angle_alpha   90.00
_cell.angle_beta   90.00
_cell.angle_gamma   90.00
#
_symmetry.space_group_name_H-M   'P 1'
#
loop_
_entity.id
_entity.type
_entity.pdbx_description
1 polymer ?
#
loop_
_entity_poly.entity_id
_entity_poly.type
_entity_poly.pdbx_seq_one_letter_code
_entity_poly.pdbx_strand_id
1 'polypeptide(L)'
;MLMKRFMMMLFTMLMSLAPAQAMGVDAFMDKYIAPVSDAVADLIFIPIKICGCDVPLIIFWILIAGFFFTFYFKGISIWGFKHAIDVIAKPSEKHHDGFGEVSSFQALATALSGTIGIGSIAGVAISISIGGPGAAFWIFAGALLGMSIKFVEATLAVKYRRFNLDGSVSGGPMHYIAHGLTRKKMRWLGQPL
;
A
#
# COMPACT_ATOMS: atom_id res chain seq x y z
N MET A 1 -20.27 -27.93 -48.71
CA MET A 1 -19.18 -26.97 -49.01
C MET A 1 -19.54 -25.52 -48.63
N LEU A 2 -20.77 -25.07 -48.84
CA LEU A 2 -21.23 -23.70 -48.56
C LEU A 2 -21.09 -23.28 -47.08
N MET A 3 -21.48 -24.15 -46.14
CA MET A 3 -21.46 -23.86 -44.70
C MET A 3 -20.05 -23.71 -44.12
N LYS A 4 -19.07 -24.47 -44.63
CA LYS A 4 -17.66 -24.34 -44.24
C LYS A 4 -17.05 -23.02 -44.76
N ARG A 5 -17.42 -22.59 -45.97
CA ARG A 5 -16.98 -21.29 -46.53
C ARG A 5 -17.58 -20.12 -45.78
N PHE A 6 -18.85 -20.22 -45.37
CA PHE A 6 -19.51 -19.22 -44.54
C PHE A 6 -18.89 -19.11 -43.15
N MET A 7 -18.61 -20.23 -42.50
CA MET A 7 -17.96 -20.25 -41.18
C MET A 7 -16.51 -19.73 -41.23
N MET A 8 -15.79 -20.01 -42.32
CA MET A 8 -14.43 -19.48 -42.53
C MET A 8 -14.44 -17.99 -42.83
N MET A 9 -15.45 -17.47 -43.57
CA MET A 9 -15.67 -16.03 -43.76
C MET A 9 -16.06 -15.31 -42.46
N LEU A 10 -16.90 -15.93 -41.62
CA LEU A 10 -17.28 -15.37 -40.32
C LEU A 10 -16.07 -15.32 -39.38
N PHE A 11 -15.21 -16.34 -39.41
CA PHE A 11 -14.00 -16.41 -38.62
C PHE A 11 -12.93 -15.41 -39.09
N THR A 12 -12.77 -15.20 -40.41
CA THR A 12 -11.87 -14.17 -40.93
C THR A 12 -12.44 -12.75 -40.76
N MET A 13 -13.76 -12.58 -40.72
CA MET A 13 -14.42 -11.31 -40.39
C MET A 13 -14.26 -10.96 -38.90
N LEU A 14 -14.31 -11.96 -38.01
CA LEU A 14 -14.01 -11.81 -36.58
C LEU A 14 -12.53 -11.53 -36.31
N MET A 15 -11.61 -12.08 -37.11
CA MET A 15 -10.16 -11.84 -37.00
C MET A 15 -9.69 -10.55 -37.70
N SER A 16 -10.52 -9.93 -38.56
CA SER A 16 -10.21 -8.66 -39.23
C SER A 16 -10.78 -7.43 -38.53
N LEU A 17 -11.46 -7.61 -37.39
CA LEU A 17 -11.46 -6.59 -36.34
C LEU A 17 -10.08 -6.58 -35.67
N ALA A 18 -9.09 -6.03 -36.39
CA ALA A 18 -7.96 -5.35 -35.76
C ALA A 18 -8.49 -4.40 -34.67
N PRO A 19 -7.72 -4.14 -33.60
CA PRO A 19 -8.24 -3.53 -32.38
C PRO A 19 -8.96 -2.24 -32.74
N ALA A 20 -10.29 -2.24 -32.55
CA ALA A 20 -11.08 -1.03 -32.65
C ALA A 20 -10.41 -0.02 -31.73
N GLN A 21 -9.92 1.05 -32.33
CA GLN A 21 -9.23 2.14 -31.65
C GLN A 21 -10.14 2.61 -30.52
N ALA A 22 -9.78 2.23 -29.30
CA ALA A 22 -10.35 2.81 -28.11
C ALA A 22 -9.85 4.27 -28.08
N MET A 23 -10.67 5.21 -28.55
CA MET A 23 -10.82 6.47 -27.82
C MET A 23 -11.51 6.15 -26.48
N GLY A 24 -10.85 5.28 -25.70
CA GLY A 24 -11.28 4.73 -24.44
C GLY A 24 -10.32 5.20 -23.37
N VAL A 25 -10.63 4.82 -22.14
CA VAL A 25 -9.94 5.16 -20.89
C VAL A 25 -8.44 5.44 -21.01
N ASP A 26 -7.70 4.67 -21.83
CA ASP A 26 -6.28 4.85 -22.12
C ASP A 26 -5.92 6.28 -22.59
N ALA A 27 -6.63 6.84 -23.57
CA ALA A 27 -6.35 8.19 -24.07
C ALA A 27 -6.70 9.30 -23.06
N PHE A 28 -7.63 9.03 -22.15
CA PHE A 28 -7.94 9.95 -21.03
C PHE A 28 -6.87 9.85 -19.95
N MET A 29 -6.40 8.64 -19.63
CA MET A 29 -5.31 8.41 -18.70
C MET A 29 -4.03 9.10 -19.18
N ASP A 30 -3.63 8.91 -20.44
CA ASP A 30 -2.42 9.50 -20.99
C ASP A 30 -2.46 11.03 -21.05
N LYS A 31 -3.65 11.62 -21.25
CA LYS A 31 -3.77 13.08 -21.42
C LYS A 31 -3.90 13.84 -20.09
N TYR A 32 -4.58 13.27 -19.10
CA TYR A 32 -4.93 14.01 -17.87
C TYR A 32 -4.35 13.40 -16.59
N ILE A 33 -4.16 12.08 -16.53
CA ILE A 33 -3.71 11.39 -15.31
C ILE A 33 -2.19 11.16 -15.36
N ALA A 34 -1.65 10.71 -16.49
CA ALA A 34 -0.23 10.48 -16.69
C ALA A 34 0.65 11.69 -16.34
N PRO A 35 0.42 12.92 -16.84
CA PRO A 35 1.31 14.05 -16.54
C PRO A 35 1.35 14.41 -15.04
N VAL A 36 0.25 14.18 -14.31
CA VAL A 36 0.21 14.41 -12.86
C VAL A 36 0.91 13.26 -12.12
N SER A 37 0.64 12.02 -12.52
CA SER A 37 1.27 10.83 -11.94
C SER A 37 2.78 10.84 -12.14
N ASP A 38 3.24 11.18 -13.33
CA ASP A 38 4.67 11.22 -13.70
C ASP A 38 5.38 12.35 -12.93
N ALA A 39 4.77 13.54 -12.84
CA ALA A 39 5.35 14.64 -12.06
C ALA A 39 5.48 14.29 -10.57
N VAL A 40 4.51 13.57 -10.00
CA VAL A 40 4.57 13.09 -8.62
C VAL A 40 5.60 11.97 -8.48
N ALA A 41 5.68 11.05 -9.44
CA ALA A 41 6.65 9.97 -9.45
C ALA A 41 8.09 10.52 -9.52
N ASP A 42 8.36 11.48 -10.41
CA ASP A 42 9.68 12.11 -10.53
C ASP A 42 10.10 12.82 -9.24
N LEU A 43 9.15 13.44 -8.53
CA LEU A 43 9.40 14.10 -7.26
C LEU A 43 9.63 13.12 -6.10
N ILE A 44 8.90 12.01 -6.06
CA ILE A 44 9.06 10.99 -5.01
C ILE A 44 10.32 10.15 -5.26
N PHE A 45 10.59 9.81 -6.52
CA PHE A 45 11.67 8.92 -6.94
C PHE A 45 12.89 9.68 -7.49
N ILE A 46 13.19 10.87 -6.96
CA ILE A 46 14.41 11.61 -7.33
C ILE A 46 15.63 10.68 -7.19
N PRO A 47 16.31 10.33 -8.30
CA PRO A 47 17.42 9.40 -8.27
C PRO A 47 18.67 10.10 -7.74
N ILE A 48 19.35 9.48 -6.79
CA ILE A 48 20.70 9.86 -6.37
C ILE A 48 21.66 8.83 -6.97
N LYS A 49 22.65 9.32 -7.73
CA LYS A 49 23.72 8.49 -8.28
C LYS A 49 24.68 8.10 -7.17
N ILE A 50 24.65 6.84 -6.74
CA ILE A 50 25.60 6.28 -5.78
C ILE A 50 26.33 5.12 -6.46
N CYS A 51 27.66 5.20 -6.52
CA CYS A 51 28.52 4.17 -7.11
C CYS A 51 28.15 3.76 -8.56
N GLY A 52 27.55 4.67 -9.34
CA GLY A 52 27.14 4.41 -10.73
C GLY A 52 25.74 3.82 -10.90
N CYS A 53 25.02 3.54 -9.81
CA CYS A 53 23.63 3.08 -9.83
C CYS A 53 22.67 4.21 -9.43
N ASP A 54 21.51 4.28 -10.10
CA ASP A 54 20.40 5.17 -9.73
C ASP A 54 19.63 4.56 -8.56
N VAL A 55 19.67 5.22 -7.40
CA VAL A 55 18.89 4.81 -6.22
C VAL A 55 17.89 5.91 -5.87
N PRO A 56 16.58 5.60 -5.79
CA PRO A 56 15.58 6.57 -5.38
C PRO A 56 15.82 7.08 -3.95
N LEU A 57 15.81 8.41 -3.76
CA LEU A 57 16.02 9.08 -2.47
C LEU A 57 15.05 8.60 -1.39
N ILE A 58 13.80 8.31 -1.77
CA ILE A 58 12.76 7.84 -0.86
C ILE A 58 13.16 6.60 -0.06
N ILE A 59 14.00 5.72 -0.61
CA ILE A 59 14.48 4.51 0.08
C ILE A 59 15.28 4.90 1.33
N PHE A 60 16.19 5.86 1.19
CA PHE A 60 16.97 6.39 2.32
C PHE A 60 16.07 7.06 3.35
N TRP A 61 15.08 7.83 2.90
CA TRP A 61 14.13 8.47 3.80
C TRP A 61 13.35 7.48 4.65
N ILE A 62 12.85 6.40 4.03
CA ILE A 62 12.10 5.34 4.72
C ILE A 62 13.03 4.53 5.63
N LEU A 63 14.26 4.23 5.21
CA LEU A 63 15.24 3.53 6.06
C LEU A 63 15.57 4.32 7.32
N ILE A 64 15.82 5.63 7.19
CA ILE A 64 16.08 6.51 8.33
C ILE A 64 14.86 6.57 9.26
N ALA A 65 13.65 6.74 8.70
CA ALA A 65 12.42 6.75 9.48
C ALA A 65 12.20 5.42 10.22
N GLY A 66 12.41 4.30 9.53
CA GLY A 66 12.31 2.96 10.09
C GLY A 66 13.29 2.76 11.24
N PHE A 67 14.56 3.08 11.03
CA PHE A 67 15.58 3.03 12.07
C PHE A 67 15.20 3.91 13.26
N PHE A 68 14.87 5.19 13.02
CA PHE A 68 14.43 6.11 14.07
C PHE A 68 13.27 5.56 14.91
N PHE A 69 12.21 5.05 14.27
CA PHE A 69 11.06 4.49 14.99
C PHE A 69 11.40 3.17 15.69
N THR A 70 12.19 2.29 15.09
CA THR A 70 12.62 1.05 15.73
C THR A 70 13.39 1.34 17.02
N PHE A 71 14.32 2.31 17.02
CA PHE A 71 15.05 2.70 18.24
C PHE A 71 14.18 3.44 19.24
N TYR A 72 13.36 4.39 18.79
CA TYR A 72 12.48 5.18 19.67
C TYR A 72 11.47 4.30 20.42
N PHE A 73 10.87 3.32 19.74
CA PHE A 73 9.94 2.37 20.34
C PHE A 73 10.62 1.12 20.93
N LYS A 74 11.95 1.12 21.05
CA LYS A 74 12.76 0.03 21.63
C LYS A 74 12.47 -1.34 20.99
N GLY A 75 12.18 -1.35 19.69
CA GLY A 75 11.86 -2.57 18.94
C GLY A 75 10.56 -3.25 19.37
N ILE A 76 9.59 -2.53 19.94
CA ILE A 76 8.32 -3.10 20.43
C ILE A 76 7.59 -3.94 19.37
N SER A 77 7.73 -3.63 18.09
CA SER A 77 7.14 -4.42 16.99
C SER A 77 7.66 -5.86 16.95
N ILE A 78 8.90 -6.11 17.38
CA ILE A 78 9.51 -7.45 17.43
C ILE A 78 9.05 -8.20 18.68
N TRP A 79 9.15 -7.58 19.86
CA TRP A 79 8.81 -8.22 21.14
C TRP A 79 7.30 -8.37 21.36
N GLY A 80 6.53 -7.38 20.91
CA GLY A 80 5.08 -7.33 20.99
C GLY A 80 4.37 -8.32 20.07
N PHE A 81 5.10 -8.99 19.16
CA PHE A 81 4.55 -9.97 18.24
C PHE A 81 3.80 -11.10 18.96
N LYS A 82 4.34 -11.61 20.07
CA LYS A 82 3.67 -12.66 20.86
C LYS A 82 2.33 -12.19 21.43
N HIS A 83 2.29 -10.96 21.94
CA HIS A 83 1.06 -10.37 22.47
C HIS A 83 0.05 -10.10 21.36
N ALA A 84 0.51 -9.63 20.19
CA ALA A 84 -0.36 -9.41 19.04
C ALA A 84 -1.06 -10.71 18.58
N ILE A 85 -0.33 -11.83 18.51
CA ILE A 85 -0.92 -13.13 18.17
C ILE A 85 -1.96 -13.55 19.20
N ASP A 86 -1.71 -13.35 20.50
CA ASP A 86 -2.68 -13.64 21.56
C ASP A 86 -3.96 -12.81 21.44
N VAL A 87 -3.83 -11.52 21.10
CA VAL A 87 -4.97 -10.61 20.87
C VAL A 87 -5.80 -11.00 19.62
N ILE A 88 -5.14 -11.52 18.59
CA ILE A 88 -5.82 -11.96 17.36
C ILE A 88 -6.48 -13.34 17.54
N ALA A 89 -5.83 -14.23 18.30
CA ALA A 89 -6.29 -15.61 18.52
C ALA A 89 -7.45 -15.69 19.53
N LYS A 90 -7.52 -14.75 20.48
CA LYS A 90 -8.64 -14.69 21.41
C LYS A 90 -9.90 -14.17 20.70
N PRO A 91 -11.03 -14.89 20.79
CA PRO A 91 -12.32 -14.37 20.32
C PRO A 91 -12.58 -13.03 21.01
N SER A 92 -13.01 -12.04 20.22
CA SER A 92 -13.33 -10.70 20.74
C SER A 92 -14.34 -10.85 21.89
N GLU A 93 -13.88 -10.76 23.13
CA GLU A 93 -14.80 -10.64 24.25
C GLU A 93 -15.63 -9.40 24.00
N LYS A 94 -16.96 -9.55 24.01
CA LYS A 94 -17.90 -8.42 24.00
C LYS A 94 -17.67 -7.65 25.30
N HIS A 95 -16.60 -6.88 25.40
CA HIS A 95 -16.48 -5.86 26.42
C HIS A 95 -17.53 -4.82 26.10
N HIS A 96 -18.44 -4.63 27.05
CA HIS A 96 -19.69 -3.89 26.95
C HIS A 96 -19.55 -2.38 26.60
N ASP A 97 -18.34 -1.89 26.27
CA ASP A 97 -18.05 -0.49 25.94
C ASP A 97 -17.13 -0.29 24.70
N GLY A 98 -16.93 -1.32 23.87
CA GLY A 98 -15.90 -1.34 22.82
C GLY A 98 -16.37 -0.95 21.41
N PHE A 99 -16.34 0.34 21.08
CA PHE A 99 -16.66 0.88 19.75
C PHE A 99 -15.67 0.41 18.65
N GLY A 100 -15.96 -0.70 17.98
CA GLY A 100 -15.25 -1.17 16.78
C GLY A 100 -16.18 -2.02 15.90
N GLU A 101 -16.27 -1.70 14.61
CA GLU A 101 -17.21 -2.36 13.68
C GLU A 101 -16.78 -3.79 13.27
N VAL A 102 -15.50 -4.08 13.39
CA VAL A 102 -14.88 -5.34 12.97
C VAL A 102 -14.03 -5.93 14.08
N SER A 103 -13.97 -7.26 14.13
CA SER A 103 -13.08 -7.96 15.08
C SER A 103 -11.60 -7.73 14.75
N SER A 104 -10.71 -7.90 15.73
CA SER A 104 -9.26 -7.78 15.53
C SER A 104 -8.72 -8.69 14.42
N PHE A 105 -9.23 -9.92 14.31
CA PHE A 105 -8.86 -10.85 13.24
C PHE A 105 -9.40 -10.39 11.88
N GLN A 106 -10.64 -9.90 11.83
CA GLN A 106 -11.22 -9.40 10.58
C GLN A 106 -10.48 -8.16 10.08
N ALA A 107 -10.14 -7.22 10.97
CA ALA A 107 -9.33 -6.05 10.62
C ALA A 107 -7.95 -6.46 10.06
N LEU A 108 -7.30 -7.45 10.69
CA LEU A 108 -6.04 -8.01 10.21
C LEU A 108 -6.22 -8.66 8.82
N ALA A 109 -7.23 -9.50 8.63
CA ALA A 109 -7.49 -10.18 7.37
C ALA A 109 -7.73 -9.18 6.23
N THR A 110 -8.51 -8.12 6.48
CA THR A 110 -8.72 -7.03 5.52
C THR A 110 -7.42 -6.32 5.17
N ALA A 111 -6.58 -5.99 6.17
CA ALA A 111 -5.29 -5.33 5.93
C ALA A 111 -4.30 -6.23 5.16
N LEU A 112 -4.25 -7.53 5.49
CA LEU A 112 -3.40 -8.51 4.80
C LEU A 112 -3.86 -8.72 3.37
N SER A 113 -5.16 -8.80 3.13
CA SER A 113 -5.71 -8.91 1.78
C SER A 113 -5.38 -7.71 0.91
N GLY A 114 -5.25 -6.51 1.48
CA GLY A 114 -4.87 -5.30 0.75
C GLY A 114 -3.36 -5.18 0.47
N THR A 115 -2.51 -5.95 1.15
CA THR A 115 -1.05 -5.80 1.09
C THR A 115 -0.32 -7.02 0.52
N ILE A 116 -0.90 -8.21 0.63
CA ILE A 116 -0.38 -9.44 0.05
C ILE A 116 -1.03 -9.63 -1.32
N GLY A 117 -0.22 -9.49 -2.37
CA GLY A 117 -0.65 -9.75 -3.75
C GLY A 117 0.46 -10.41 -4.57
N ILE A 118 0.13 -10.79 -5.81
CA ILE A 118 1.09 -11.35 -6.77
C ILE A 118 2.28 -10.40 -6.95
N GLY A 119 2.06 -9.08 -6.95
CA GLY A 119 3.11 -8.07 -7.05
C GLY A 119 4.14 -8.13 -5.92
N SER A 120 3.72 -8.37 -4.68
CA SER A 120 4.63 -8.48 -3.53
C SER A 120 5.53 -9.71 -3.65
N ILE A 121 4.99 -10.84 -4.14
CA ILE A 121 5.74 -12.09 -4.33
C ILE A 121 6.68 -11.98 -5.56
N ALA A 122 6.17 -11.50 -6.69
CA ALA A 122 6.94 -11.30 -7.90
C ALA A 122 8.07 -10.27 -7.70
N GLY A 123 7.81 -9.19 -6.96
CA GLY A 123 8.80 -8.17 -6.65
C GLY A 123 9.98 -8.71 -5.84
N VAL A 124 9.71 -9.59 -4.86
CA VAL A 124 10.76 -10.28 -4.11
C VAL A 124 11.53 -11.23 -5.02
N ALA A 125 10.85 -11.99 -5.89
CA ALA A 125 11.51 -12.89 -6.84
C ALA A 125 12.46 -12.13 -7.78
N ILE A 126 11.99 -11.04 -8.40
CA ILE A 126 12.81 -10.18 -9.28
C ILE A 126 14.01 -9.60 -8.52
N SER A 127 13.79 -9.13 -7.29
CA SER A 127 14.85 -8.55 -6.46
C SER A 127 15.95 -9.56 -6.14
N ILE A 128 15.60 -10.81 -5.86
CA ILE A 128 16.58 -11.88 -5.62
C ILE A 128 17.25 -12.32 -6.92
N SER A 129 16.51 -12.41 -8.02
CA SER A 129 17.08 -12.78 -9.32
C SER A 129 18.13 -11.77 -9.81
N ILE A 130 17.89 -10.47 -9.62
CA ILE A 130 18.82 -9.41 -10.03
C ILE A 130 19.91 -9.16 -8.98
N GLY A 131 19.54 -9.15 -7.70
CA GLY A 131 20.44 -8.82 -6.59
C GLY A 131 21.24 -10.01 -6.03
N GLY A 132 20.97 -11.23 -6.50
CA GLY A 132 21.59 -12.46 -6.00
C GLY A 132 21.12 -12.86 -4.60
N PRO A 133 21.74 -13.89 -4.00
CA PRO A 133 21.30 -14.45 -2.71
C PRO A 133 21.41 -13.46 -1.53
N GLY A 134 22.29 -12.46 -1.63
CA GLY A 134 22.42 -11.41 -0.62
C GLY A 134 21.20 -10.49 -0.50
N ALA A 135 20.38 -10.38 -1.55
CA ALA A 135 19.17 -9.56 -1.54
C ALA A 135 18.14 -10.04 -0.51
N ALA A 136 18.04 -11.36 -0.28
CA ALA A 136 17.09 -11.93 0.68
C ALA A 136 17.34 -11.41 2.11
N PHE A 137 18.61 -11.29 2.52
CA PHE A 137 18.98 -10.73 3.82
C PHE A 137 18.53 -9.28 3.97
N TRP A 138 18.74 -8.46 2.94
CA TRP A 138 18.36 -7.05 2.96
C TRP A 138 16.85 -6.84 2.89
N ILE A 139 16.11 -7.67 2.15
CA ILE A 139 14.64 -7.66 2.13
C ILE A 139 14.10 -7.98 3.52
N PHE A 140 14.65 -8.99 4.20
CA PHE A 140 14.27 -9.34 5.56
C PHE A 140 14.57 -8.19 6.55
N ALA A 141 15.78 -7.61 6.49
CA ALA A 141 16.16 -6.48 7.33
C ALA A 141 15.25 -5.25 7.10
N GLY A 142 14.94 -4.93 5.84
CA GLY A 142 14.01 -3.86 5.48
C GLY A 142 12.58 -4.12 5.97
N ALA A 143 12.12 -5.37 5.94
CA ALA A 143 10.81 -5.75 6.47
C ALA A 143 10.69 -5.52 7.98
N LEU A 144 11.76 -5.79 8.75
CA LEU A 144 11.79 -5.50 10.20
C LEU A 144 11.66 -4.00 10.49
N LEU A 145 12.34 -3.16 9.72
CA LEU A 145 12.21 -1.70 9.84
C LEU A 145 10.81 -1.23 9.43
N GLY A 146 10.28 -1.78 8.33
CA GLY A 146 8.93 -1.48 7.83
C GLY A 146 7.83 -1.83 8.85
N MET A 147 7.99 -2.92 9.60
CA MET A 147 7.05 -3.31 10.66
C MET A 147 6.93 -2.23 11.74
N SER A 148 8.03 -1.57 12.09
CA SER A 148 8.03 -0.48 13.08
C SER A 148 7.26 0.74 12.57
N ILE A 149 7.45 1.12 11.31
CA ILE A 149 6.72 2.23 10.68
C ILE A 149 5.22 1.93 10.64
N LYS A 150 4.85 0.72 10.18
CA LYS A 150 3.44 0.30 10.11
C LYS A 150 2.77 0.22 11.48
N PHE A 151 3.50 -0.19 12.51
CA PHE A 151 3.00 -0.18 13.87
C PHE A 151 2.64 1.23 14.35
N VAL A 152 3.50 2.22 14.09
CA VAL A 152 3.23 3.62 14.42
C VAL A 152 2.02 4.14 13.65
N GLU A 153 1.96 3.88 12.35
CA GLU A 153 0.84 4.27 11.49
C GLU A 153 -0.51 3.72 12.00
N ALA A 154 -0.57 2.41 12.29
CA ALA A 154 -1.78 1.77 12.81
C ALA A 154 -2.17 2.31 14.20
N THR A 155 -1.19 2.55 15.07
CA THR A 155 -1.41 3.12 16.41
C THR A 155 -1.99 4.54 16.33
N LEU A 156 -1.46 5.38 15.44
CA LEU A 156 -1.99 6.73 15.20
C LEU A 156 -3.39 6.66 14.59
N ALA A 157 -3.65 5.74 13.66
CA ALA A 157 -4.96 5.56 13.05
C ALA A 157 -6.04 5.19 14.09
N VAL A 158 -5.74 4.30 15.04
CA VAL A 158 -6.67 3.96 16.12
C VAL A 158 -6.84 5.11 17.11
N LYS A 159 -5.77 5.84 17.43
CA LYS A 159 -5.81 6.98 18.36
C LYS A 159 -6.63 8.17 17.85
N TYR A 160 -6.59 8.44 16.54
CA TYR A 160 -7.25 9.59 15.92
C TYR A 160 -8.46 9.23 15.04
N ARG A 161 -9.01 8.01 15.18
CA ARG A 161 -10.22 7.58 14.48
C ARG A 161 -11.41 8.48 14.80
N ARG A 162 -12.29 8.67 13.83
CA ARG A 162 -13.54 9.42 13.94
C ARG A 162 -14.71 8.45 13.99
N PHE A 163 -15.66 8.77 14.86
CA PHE A 163 -16.98 8.15 14.88
C PHE A 163 -17.91 9.05 14.07
N ASN A 164 -18.43 8.50 12.98
CA ASN A 164 -19.37 9.18 12.13
C ASN A 164 -20.78 9.06 12.71
N LEU A 165 -21.69 9.93 12.25
CA LEU A 165 -23.08 9.99 12.74
C LEU A 165 -23.89 8.73 12.40
N ASP A 166 -23.47 7.99 11.38
CA ASP A 166 -24.01 6.70 10.96
C ASP A 166 -23.54 5.52 11.84
N GLY A 167 -22.68 5.78 12.84
CA GLY A 167 -22.09 4.77 13.69
C GLY A 167 -20.81 4.15 13.11
N SER A 168 -20.39 4.56 11.91
CA SER A 168 -19.17 4.03 11.28
C SER A 168 -17.88 4.63 11.86
N VAL A 169 -16.79 3.86 11.76
CA VAL A 169 -15.49 4.26 12.29
C VAL A 169 -14.51 4.50 11.14
N SER A 170 -14.18 5.77 10.89
CA SER A 170 -13.17 6.15 9.89
C SER A 170 -11.83 6.48 10.53
N GLY A 171 -10.76 5.85 10.04
CA GLY A 171 -9.39 6.05 10.51
C GLY A 171 -8.40 6.04 9.35
N GLY A 172 -7.15 6.39 9.63
CA GLY A 172 -6.07 6.36 8.63
C GLY A 172 -5.23 7.63 8.58
N PRO A 173 -4.28 7.71 7.64
CA PRO A 173 -3.36 8.83 7.49
C PRO A 173 -4.01 10.18 7.41
N MET A 174 -5.11 10.29 6.68
CA MET A 174 -5.83 11.54 6.51
C MET A 174 -6.31 12.08 7.87
N HIS A 175 -6.83 11.21 8.75
CA HIS A 175 -7.36 11.65 10.04
C HIS A 175 -6.28 12.12 11.02
N TYR A 176 -5.16 11.41 11.14
CA TYR A 176 -4.10 11.85 12.06
C TYR A 176 -3.27 13.01 11.49
N ILE A 177 -3.10 13.10 10.17
CA ILE A 177 -2.45 14.25 9.51
C ILE A 177 -3.33 15.49 9.67
N ALA A 178 -4.65 15.39 9.44
CA ALA A 178 -5.58 16.49 9.69
C ALA A 178 -5.50 16.98 11.15
N HIS A 179 -5.45 16.07 12.13
CA HIS A 179 -5.31 16.44 13.54
C HIS A 179 -3.94 17.09 13.84
N GLY A 180 -2.85 16.58 13.28
CA GLY A 180 -1.51 17.16 13.41
C GLY A 180 -1.39 18.55 12.79
N LEU A 181 -1.95 18.75 11.59
CA LEU A 181 -1.92 20.01 10.85
C LEU A 181 -2.94 21.03 11.36
N THR A 182 -4.00 20.59 12.07
CA THR A 182 -4.91 21.49 12.79
C THR A 182 -4.16 22.31 13.83
N ARG A 183 -3.15 21.74 14.51
CA ARG A 183 -2.31 22.49 15.46
C ARG A 183 -1.45 23.57 14.79
N LYS A 184 -1.22 23.49 13.47
CA LYS A 184 -0.47 24.47 12.67
C LYS A 184 -1.37 25.37 11.80
N LYS A 185 -2.68 25.41 12.05
CA LYS A 185 -3.69 26.14 11.24
C LYS A 185 -3.77 25.73 9.75
N MET A 186 -3.18 24.60 9.35
CA MET A 186 -3.18 24.10 7.97
C MET A 186 -4.05 22.85 7.82
N ARG A 187 -5.26 22.88 8.39
CA ARG A 187 -6.16 21.73 8.46
C ARG A 187 -6.62 21.21 7.08
N TRP A 188 -6.63 22.08 6.07
CA TRP A 188 -7.12 21.78 4.72
C TRP A 188 -6.25 20.79 3.94
N LEU A 189 -4.94 20.66 4.25
CA LEU A 189 -4.02 19.76 3.55
C LEU A 189 -4.22 18.27 3.90
N GLY A 190 -4.90 17.98 5.02
CA GLY A 190 -5.02 16.62 5.55
C GLY A 190 -6.44 16.10 5.66
N GLN A 191 -7.46 16.91 5.36
CA GLN A 191 -8.84 16.44 5.44
C GLN A 191 -9.11 15.42 4.33
N PRO A 192 -9.66 14.24 4.65
CA PRO A 192 -10.30 13.42 3.63
C PRO A 192 -11.48 14.23 3.07
N LEU A 193 -11.57 14.31 1.74
CA LEU A 193 -12.71 14.86 1.01
C LEU A 193 -14.00 14.10 1.37
#